data_AF-A0AAV9LVT9-F1
#
_entry.id   AF-A0AAV9LVT9-F1
#
_cell.length_a   1.000
_cell.length_b   1.000
_cell.length_c   1.000
_cell.angle_alpha   90.00
_cell.angle_beta   90.00
_cell.angle_gamma   90.00
#
_symmetry.space_group_name_H-M   'P 1'
#
loop_
_entity.id
_entity.type
_entity.pdbx_description
1 polymer ?
#
loop_
_entity_poly.entity_id
_entity_poly.type
_entity_poly.pdbx_seq_one_letter_code
_entity_poly.pdbx_strand_id
1 'polypeptide(L)'
;MTSLKVLNMASGENNGTLLIKVPYFSLFVLMPAFSEYRVLTSLEYLDIAANKFDVPLSFNQFSNHTKLINLDVGYNTIIPDTEFQNWIPNFQLEFFGIEECIKLQKLPSFLHYQYDLK
;
A
#
# COMPACT_ATOMS: atom_id res chain seq x y z
N MET A 1 16.41 -16.99 7.85
CA MET A 1 15.01 -16.55 7.84
C MET A 1 14.74 -15.96 6.47
N THR A 2 13.81 -16.51 5.71
CA THR A 2 13.45 -16.01 4.37
C THR A 2 12.69 -14.71 4.52
N SER A 3 13.22 -13.62 3.97
CA SER A 3 12.52 -12.33 3.93
C SER A 3 11.25 -12.45 3.08
N LEU A 4 10.11 -11.98 3.60
CA LEU A 4 8.83 -12.00 2.88
C LEU A 4 8.88 -10.98 1.72
N LYS A 5 8.55 -11.44 0.51
CA LYS A 5 8.53 -10.62 -0.71
C LYS A 5 7.13 -10.26 -1.18
N VAL A 6 6.15 -11.10 -0.86
CA VAL A 6 4.77 -10.96 -1.33
C VAL A 6 3.85 -10.96 -0.13
N LEU A 7 2.96 -9.99 -0.06
CA LEU A 7 1.93 -9.88 0.95
C LEU A 7 0.61 -9.52 0.28
N ASN A 8 -0.36 -10.42 0.40
CA ASN A 8 -1.73 -10.21 -0.06
C ASN A 8 -2.65 -10.19 1.16
N MET A 9 -3.34 -9.08 1.33
CA MET A 9 -4.36 -8.83 2.35
C MET A 9 -5.68 -8.38 1.70
N ALA A 10 -5.86 -8.59 0.40
CA ALA A 10 -7.08 -8.21 -0.29
C ALA A 10 -8.27 -8.96 0.30
N SER A 11 -9.42 -8.29 0.44
CA SER A 11 -10.63 -8.98 0.86
C SER A 11 -11.04 -9.94 -0.26
N GLY A 12 -10.84 -11.23 -0.03
CA GLY A 12 -11.00 -12.25 -1.04
C GLY A 12 -12.45 -12.44 -1.49
N GLU A 13 -12.74 -12.00 -2.72
CA GLU A 13 -13.63 -12.73 -3.63
C GLU A 13 -12.86 -13.34 -4.80
N ASN A 14 -11.59 -13.80 -4.65
CA ASN A 14 -10.95 -14.59 -5.71
C ASN A 14 -9.97 -15.66 -5.18
N ASN A 15 -10.15 -16.86 -5.75
CA ASN A 15 -9.36 -18.09 -5.55
C ASN A 15 -7.87 -17.88 -5.85
N GLY A 16 -6.98 -18.24 -4.91
CA GLY A 16 -5.67 -18.81 -5.28
C GLY A 16 -4.39 -18.27 -4.64
N THR A 17 -4.41 -17.22 -3.81
CA THR A 17 -3.13 -16.62 -3.32
C THR A 17 -2.99 -16.70 -1.80
N LEU A 18 -1.76 -16.99 -1.34
CA LEU A 18 -1.40 -17.32 0.04
C LEU A 18 -2.04 -16.38 1.08
N LEU A 19 -2.97 -16.95 1.85
CA LEU A 19 -3.67 -16.34 2.96
C LEU A 19 -2.71 -16.15 4.16
N ILE A 20 -2.18 -14.95 4.35
CA ILE A 20 -2.10 -14.44 5.73
C ILE A 20 -3.44 -13.75 5.97
N LYS A 21 -4.45 -14.55 6.31
CA LYS A 21 -5.77 -14.09 6.74
C LYS A 21 -5.58 -13.45 8.12
N VAL A 22 -5.11 -12.21 8.17
CA VAL A 22 -5.14 -11.44 9.43
C VAL A 22 -6.62 -11.08 9.66
N PRO A 23 -7.24 -11.53 10.75
CA PRO A 23 -8.66 -11.37 10.95
C PRO A 23 -9.01 -9.89 11.04
N TYR A 24 -10.15 -9.54 10.44
CA TYR A 24 -10.80 -8.23 10.50
C TYR A 24 -10.76 -7.65 11.91
N PHE A 25 -9.81 -6.76 12.16
CA PHE A 25 -9.92 -5.77 13.21
C PHE A 25 -9.43 -4.47 12.60
N SER A 26 -10.31 -3.47 12.63
CA SER A 26 -10.09 -2.12 12.14
C SER A 26 -8.64 -1.69 12.35
N LEU A 27 -7.94 -1.43 11.26
CA LEU A 27 -6.57 -0.90 11.24
C LEU A 27 -6.46 0.53 11.82
N PHE A 28 -7.46 0.96 12.59
CA PHE A 28 -7.56 2.30 13.16
C PHE A 28 -6.90 2.43 14.54
N VAL A 29 -6.39 1.33 15.12
CA VAL A 29 -5.79 1.35 16.48
C VAL A 29 -4.30 0.94 16.49
N LEU A 30 -3.74 0.49 15.37
CA LEU A 30 -2.35 -0.01 15.34
C LEU A 30 -1.39 0.76 14.43
N MET A 31 -1.79 1.81 13.71
CA MET A 31 -0.84 2.55 12.84
C MET A 31 0.38 3.14 13.58
N PRO A 32 0.32 3.49 14.88
CA PRO A 32 1.52 3.79 15.68
C PRO A 32 2.22 2.55 16.27
N ALA A 33 1.54 1.39 16.36
CA ALA A 33 2.05 0.15 16.94
C ALA A 33 2.58 -0.86 15.90
N PHE A 34 2.40 -0.61 14.60
CA PHE A 34 3.03 -1.36 13.50
C PHE A 34 4.50 -0.96 13.29
N SER A 35 5.29 -0.94 14.37
CA SER A 35 6.76 -0.92 14.27
C SER A 35 7.31 -2.19 13.60
N GLU A 36 6.48 -3.23 13.44
CA GLU A 36 6.84 -4.49 12.77
C GLU A 36 6.74 -4.43 11.22
N TYR A 37 6.02 -3.48 10.61
CA TYR A 37 6.04 -3.32 9.13
C TYR A 37 7.29 -2.59 8.61
N ARG A 38 8.03 -1.91 9.50
CA ARG A 38 9.40 -1.45 9.18
C ARG A 38 10.36 -2.63 8.94
N VAL A 39 9.97 -3.86 9.28
CA VAL A 39 10.80 -5.05 9.14
C VAL A 39 10.64 -5.71 7.75
N LEU A 40 9.57 -5.39 7.01
CA LEU A 40 9.33 -5.92 5.66
C LEU A 40 9.96 -5.03 4.57
N THR A 41 11.19 -4.57 4.77
CA THR A 41 11.95 -3.79 3.77
C THR A 41 12.25 -4.58 2.51
N SER A 42 12.07 -5.91 2.54
CA SER A 42 12.25 -6.80 1.39
C SER A 42 10.97 -7.06 0.59
N LEU A 43 9.85 -6.43 0.96
CA LEU A 43 8.58 -6.60 0.27
C LEU A 43 8.64 -5.99 -1.14
N GLU A 44 8.25 -6.79 -2.13
CA GLU A 44 8.22 -6.44 -3.56
C GLU A 44 6.76 -6.26 -4.03
N TYR A 45 5.84 -7.06 -3.50
CA TYR A 45 4.42 -7.04 -3.87
C TYR A 45 3.53 -6.84 -2.65
N LEU A 46 2.71 -5.80 -2.69
CA LEU A 46 1.70 -5.50 -1.68
C LEU A 46 0.33 -5.33 -2.33
N ASP A 47 -0.60 -6.18 -1.94
CA ASP A 47 -2.01 -6.08 -2.33
C ASP A 47 -2.87 -5.94 -1.08
N ILE A 48 -3.54 -4.79 -0.94
CA ILE A 48 -4.47 -4.48 0.14
C ILE A 48 -5.86 -4.10 -0.41
N ALA A 49 -6.14 -4.44 -1.66
CA ALA A 49 -7.35 -4.02 -2.35
C ALA A 49 -8.63 -4.57 -1.70
N ALA A 50 -9.77 -3.99 -2.03
CA ALA A 50 -11.10 -4.42 -1.58
C ALA A 50 -11.28 -4.42 -0.05
N ASN A 51 -10.59 -3.53 0.66
CA ASN A 51 -10.73 -3.37 2.10
C ASN A 51 -11.48 -2.08 2.47
N LYS A 52 -11.71 -1.89 3.76
CA LYS A 52 -12.28 -0.64 4.31
C LYS A 52 -11.17 0.23 4.91
N PHE A 53 -10.00 0.27 4.28
CA PHE A 53 -8.88 1.06 4.79
C PHE A 53 -9.02 2.53 4.40
N ASP A 54 -8.62 3.39 5.34
CA ASP A 54 -8.34 4.79 5.08
C ASP A 54 -6.85 4.91 4.72
N VAL A 55 -6.58 5.16 3.45
CA VAL A 55 -5.23 5.29 2.89
C VAL A 55 -4.91 6.79 2.73
N PRO A 56 -3.88 7.30 3.42
CA PRO A 56 -3.43 8.68 3.24
C PRO A 56 -3.00 8.97 1.81
N LEU A 57 -3.42 10.13 1.27
CA LEU A 57 -3.14 10.56 -0.10
C LEU A 57 -1.64 10.75 -0.39
N SER A 58 -0.81 10.98 0.63
CA SER A 58 0.64 11.05 0.48
C SER A 58 1.30 9.70 0.17
N PHE A 59 0.67 8.57 0.52
CA PHE A 59 1.27 7.22 0.44
C PHE A 59 2.61 7.06 1.19
N ASN A 60 2.98 8.01 2.06
CA ASN A 60 4.29 8.04 2.71
C ASN A 60 4.52 6.88 3.69
N GLN A 61 3.45 6.18 4.11
CA GLN A 61 3.55 4.98 4.93
C GLN A 61 4.38 3.88 4.24
N PHE A 62 4.47 3.91 2.90
CA PHE A 62 5.24 2.93 2.13
C PHE A 62 6.72 3.28 1.97
N SER A 63 7.18 4.40 2.54
CA SER A 63 8.55 4.93 2.38
C SER A 63 9.68 3.97 2.78
N ASN A 64 9.44 3.04 3.70
CA ASN A 64 10.44 2.06 4.14
C ASN A 64 10.51 0.80 3.25
N HIS A 65 9.58 0.63 2.30
CA HIS A 65 9.55 -0.52 1.39
C HIS A 65 10.30 -0.17 0.09
N THR A 66 11.62 -0.07 0.17
CA THR A 66 12.46 0.37 -0.96
C THR A 66 12.51 -0.62 -2.14
N LYS A 67 12.01 -1.85 -1.96
CA LYS A 67 11.95 -2.89 -3.01
C LYS A 67 10.57 -3.05 -3.62
N LEU A 68 9.60 -2.22 -3.25
CA LEU A 68 8.23 -2.34 -3.74
C LEU A 68 8.18 -2.09 -5.26
N ILE A 69 7.62 -3.05 -6.01
CA ILE A 69 7.39 -2.96 -7.46
C ILE A 69 5.92 -3.08 -7.83
N ASN A 70 5.10 -3.68 -6.96
CA ASN A 70 3.65 -3.76 -7.14
C ASN A 70 2.94 -3.27 -5.88
N LEU A 71 2.03 -2.33 -6.05
CA LEU A 71 1.16 -1.83 -5.00
C LEU A 71 -0.29 -1.77 -5.49
N ASP A 72 -1.17 -2.54 -4.88
CA ASP A 72 -2.62 -2.43 -5.12
C ASP A 72 -3.34 -1.99 -3.85
N VAL A 73 -4.02 -0.86 -3.94
CA VAL A 73 -4.86 -0.30 -2.87
C VAL A 73 -6.30 -0.10 -3.31
N GLY A 74 -6.71 -0.66 -4.46
CA GLY A 74 -8.04 -0.45 -5.02
C GLY A 74 -9.18 -0.74 -4.04
N TYR A 75 -10.36 -0.17 -4.30
CA TYR A 75 -11.58 -0.37 -3.53
C TYR A 75 -11.44 0.00 -2.04
N ASN A 76 -10.49 0.88 -1.69
CA ASN A 76 -10.34 1.46 -0.35
C ASN A 76 -10.80 2.93 -0.32
N THR A 77 -10.70 3.59 0.84
CA THR A 77 -10.97 5.03 0.98
C THR A 77 -9.67 5.83 1.00
N ILE A 78 -9.55 6.84 0.15
CA ILE A 78 -8.44 7.80 0.20
C ILE A 78 -8.83 8.94 1.13
N ILE A 79 -7.99 9.20 2.13
CA ILE A 79 -8.18 10.32 3.05
C ILE A 79 -7.20 11.45 2.72
N PRO A 80 -7.65 12.72 2.78
CA PRO A 80 -6.74 13.85 2.67
C PRO A 80 -5.76 13.84 3.84
N ASP A 81 -4.48 13.95 3.55
CA ASP A 81 -3.44 14.25 4.52
C ASP A 81 -2.62 15.45 4.02
N THR A 82 -1.76 15.98 4.89
CA THR A 82 -0.74 16.92 4.44
C THR A 82 0.24 16.14 3.59
N GLU A 83 0.00 16.12 2.27
CA GLU A 83 0.99 15.66 1.30
C GLU A 83 2.31 16.35 1.64
N PHE A 84 3.28 15.54 2.08
CA PHE A 84 4.62 16.03 2.31
C PHE A 84 5.17 16.44 0.94
N GLN A 85 5.14 17.75 0.67
CA GLN A 85 5.46 18.33 -0.65
C GLN A 85 6.85 17.96 -1.20
N ASN A 86 7.72 17.36 -0.39
CA ASN A 86 9.08 16.99 -0.76
C ASN A 86 9.43 15.50 -0.52
N TRP A 87 8.45 14.63 -0.25
CA TRP A 87 8.75 13.21 -0.14
C TRP A 87 8.96 12.60 -1.52
N ILE A 88 10.15 12.05 -1.74
CA ILE A 88 10.51 11.29 -2.93
C ILE A 88 10.50 9.81 -2.55
N PRO A 89 9.68 8.96 -3.20
CA PRO A 89 9.67 7.53 -2.94
C PRO A 89 11.02 6.90 -3.36
N ASN A 90 11.56 6.02 -2.53
CA ASN A 90 12.80 5.29 -2.79
C ASN A 90 12.55 3.92 -3.46
N PHE A 91 11.43 3.78 -4.16
CA PHE A 91 11.02 2.57 -4.88
C PHE A 91 10.44 2.96 -6.25
N GLN A 92 10.43 2.01 -7.18
CA GLN A 92 9.86 2.18 -8.52
C GLN A 92 8.82 1.08 -8.75
N LEU A 93 7.57 1.50 -8.87
CA LEU A 93 6.44 0.63 -9.17
C LEU A 93 6.40 0.33 -10.66
N GLU A 94 6.21 -0.93 -11.00
CA GLU A 94 5.79 -1.38 -12.33
C GLU A 94 4.26 -1.46 -12.43
N PHE A 95 3.57 -1.61 -11.29
CA PHE A 95 2.11 -1.66 -11.21
C PHE A 95 1.59 -0.88 -10.00
N PHE A 96 0.55 -0.08 -10.24
CA PHE A 96 -0.16 0.65 -9.21
C PHE A 96 -1.68 0.54 -9.40
N GLY A 97 -2.36 -0.11 -8.45
CA GLY A 97 -3.80 -0.28 -8.43
C GLY A 97 -4.48 0.73 -7.50
N ILE A 98 -5.37 1.56 -8.06
CA ILE A 98 -6.22 2.52 -7.32
C ILE A 98 -7.67 2.50 -7.82
N GLU A 99 -8.07 1.39 -8.43
CA GLU A 99 -9.41 1.19 -8.96
C GLU A 99 -10.47 1.43 -7.87
N GLU A 100 -11.56 2.11 -8.21
CA GLU A 100 -12.72 2.34 -7.33
C GLU A 100 -12.40 2.88 -5.92
N CYS A 101 -11.27 3.59 -5.76
CA CYS A 101 -10.92 4.24 -4.51
C CYS A 101 -11.92 5.38 -4.18
N ILE A 102 -12.56 5.29 -3.01
CA ILE A 102 -13.49 6.30 -2.50
C ILE A 102 -12.73 7.58 -2.17
N LYS A 103 -13.30 8.76 -2.48
CA LYS A 103 -12.74 10.10 -2.18
C LYS A 103 -11.38 10.41 -2.82
N LEU A 104 -10.95 9.65 -3.84
CA LEU A 104 -9.82 10.04 -4.67
C LEU A 104 -10.18 11.30 -5.49
N GLN A 105 -9.72 12.47 -5.04
CA GLN A 105 -9.99 13.76 -5.71
C GLN A 105 -8.87 14.18 -6.66
N LYS A 106 -7.65 13.71 -6.42
CA LYS A 106 -6.47 13.97 -7.25
C LYS A 106 -5.53 12.77 -7.21
N LEU A 107 -4.70 12.66 -8.23
CA LEU A 107 -3.64 11.66 -8.25
C LEU A 107 -2.58 11.97 -7.18
N PRO A 108 -2.07 10.95 -6.47
CA PRO A 108 -0.97 11.12 -5.52
C PRO A 108 0.27 11.70 -6.19
N SER A 109 0.91 12.68 -5.55
CA SER A 109 2.08 13.38 -6.10
C SER A 109 3.30 12.48 -6.27
N PHE A 110 3.44 11.41 -5.47
CA PHE A 110 4.57 10.48 -5.57
C PHE A 110 4.67 9.79 -6.94
N LEU A 111 3.55 9.68 -7.67
CA LEU A 111 3.50 9.10 -9.02
C LEU A 111 4.40 9.86 -10.00
N HIS A 112 4.65 11.15 -9.77
CA HIS A 112 5.59 11.94 -10.56
C HIS A 112 7.00 11.35 -10.57
N TYR A 113 7.37 10.59 -9.53
CA TYR A 113 8.68 9.97 -9.36
C TYR A 113 8.70 8.49 -9.76
N GLN A 114 7.66 7.97 -10.42
CA GLN A 114 7.58 6.58 -10.87
C GLN A 114 7.78 6.54 -12.39
N TYR A 115 8.96 6.10 -12.84
CA TYR A 115 9.35 6.12 -14.26
C TYR A 115 9.08 4.78 -14.97
N ASP A 116 8.99 3.69 -14.21
CA ASP A 116 8.75 2.33 -14.72
C ASP A 116 7.28 1.89 -14.67
N LEU A 117 6.38 2.80 -14.25
CA LEU A 117 4.96 2.53 -14.08
C LEU A 117 4.28 2.37 -15.45
N LYS A 118 3.62 1.22 -15.67
CA LYS A 118 2.96 0.86 -16.94
C LYS A 118 1.46 1.10 -16.94
#